data_AF-A0A0B1T8R7-F1
#
_entry.id   AF-A0A0B1T8R7-F1
#
_cell.length_a   1.000
_cell.length_b   1.000
_cell.length_c   1.000
_cell.angle_alpha   90.00
_cell.angle_beta   90.00
_cell.angle_gamma   90.00
#
_symmetry.space_group_name_H-M   'P 1'
#
loop_
_entity.id
_entity.type
_entity.pdbx_description
1 polymer ?
#
loop_
_entity_poly.entity_id
_entity_poly.type
_entity_poly.pdbx_seq_one_letter_code
_entity_poly.pdbx_strand_id
1 'polypeptide(L)'
;MLVFLLLAVTLVALCEESIPVCDPPCKDNEVCSIRKQECGPFTCDTYQVKTCPCTVVLDPPQCLCAPGFVWLSENEKSKGCILATSCPMNITDSNVALD
;
A
#
# COMPACT_ATOMS: atom_id res chain seq x y z
N MET A 1 -0.26 36.99 46.07
CA MET A 1 -1.37 36.59 45.18
C MET A 1 -0.84 35.53 44.23
N LEU A 2 -1.03 34.26 44.63
CA LEU A 2 -0.81 33.06 43.84
C LEU A 2 -2.10 32.78 43.06
N VAL A 3 -2.25 33.33 41.87
CA VAL A 3 -3.29 32.94 40.91
C VAL A 3 -2.67 33.16 39.53
N PHE A 4 -2.89 32.25 38.58
CA PHE A 4 -2.31 32.18 37.23
C PHE A 4 -1.00 31.39 37.07
N LEU A 5 -0.75 30.44 37.99
CA LEU A 5 -0.25 29.13 37.55
C LEU A 5 -1.37 28.46 36.73
N LEU A 6 -0.99 27.81 35.63
CA LEU A 6 -1.77 26.86 34.84
C LEU A 6 -2.74 27.48 33.84
N LEU A 7 -2.36 27.45 32.55
CA LEU A 7 -3.21 27.09 31.39
C LEU A 7 -2.57 27.42 30.02
N ALA A 8 -1.25 27.58 29.95
CA ALA A 8 -0.52 27.41 28.70
C ALA A 8 0.02 25.98 28.58
N VAL A 9 -0.77 24.98 28.99
CA VAL A 9 -0.61 23.63 28.45
C VAL A 9 -1.28 23.71 27.09
N THR A 10 -0.54 24.23 26.11
CA THR A 10 -0.88 24.07 24.70
C THR A 10 -1.04 22.58 24.49
N LEU A 11 -2.29 22.11 24.40
CA LEU A 11 -2.61 20.83 23.83
C LEU A 11 -2.00 20.84 22.45
N VAL A 12 -0.78 20.32 22.33
CA VAL A 12 -0.35 19.67 21.12
C VAL A 12 -1.33 18.52 21.00
N ALA A 13 -2.40 18.75 20.26
CA ALA A 13 -3.23 17.69 19.74
C ALA A 13 -2.29 16.85 18.88
N LEU A 14 -1.61 15.90 19.52
CA LEU A 14 -1.17 14.71 18.84
C LEU A 14 -2.48 14.16 18.28
N CYS A 15 -2.71 14.38 16.98
CA CYS A 15 -3.41 13.36 16.23
C CYS A 15 -2.63 12.08 16.55
N GLU A 16 -3.14 11.28 17.49
CA GLU A 16 -2.86 9.85 17.50
C GLU A 16 -3.39 9.37 16.15
N GLU A 17 -2.54 9.46 15.14
CA GLU A 17 -2.76 8.80 13.88
C GLU A 17 -2.67 7.33 14.24
N SER A 18 -3.84 6.74 14.51
CA SER A 18 -3.97 5.36 14.92
C SER A 18 -3.33 4.50 13.84
N ILE A 19 -2.10 4.04 14.09
CA ILE A 19 -1.33 3.25 13.14
C ILE A 19 -2.14 1.97 12.91
N PRO A 20 -2.55 1.65 11.68
CA PRO A 20 -3.32 0.44 11.42
C PRO A 20 -2.48 -0.78 11.79
N VAL A 21 -3.08 -1.69 12.57
CA VAL A 21 -2.45 -2.94 13.00
C VAL A 21 -3.10 -4.10 12.26
N CYS A 22 -2.29 -4.90 11.59
CA CYS A 22 -2.71 -6.11 10.90
C CYS A 22 -2.32 -7.32 11.76
N ASP A 23 -3.23 -8.27 11.90
CA ASP A 23 -3.00 -9.55 12.57
C ASP A 23 -3.40 -10.69 11.61
N PRO A 24 -2.45 -11.52 11.14
CA PRO A 24 -1.02 -11.51 11.46
C PRO A 24 -0.28 -10.27 10.92
N PRO A 25 0.92 -9.97 11.45
CA PRO A 25 1.73 -8.87 10.93
C PRO A 25 2.07 -9.08 9.45
N CYS A 26 2.12 -7.97 8.71
CA CYS A 26 2.44 -7.96 7.29
C CYS A 26 3.86 -8.49 7.03
N LYS A 27 4.05 -9.07 5.85
CA LYS A 27 5.35 -9.62 5.44
C LYS A 27 6.30 -8.52 5.00
N ASP A 28 7.53 -8.90 4.65
CA ASP A 28 8.50 -7.98 4.06
C ASP A 28 7.92 -7.27 2.83
N ASN A 29 8.20 -5.97 2.72
CA ASN A 29 7.73 -5.08 1.65
C ASN A 29 6.21 -4.90 1.57
N GLU A 30 5.48 -5.25 2.63
CA GLU A 30 4.06 -4.94 2.81
C GLU A 30 3.89 -3.89 3.91
N VAL A 31 2.83 -3.09 3.80
CA VAL A 31 2.38 -2.12 4.80
C VAL A 31 0.94 -2.46 5.20
N CYS A 32 0.66 -2.42 6.49
CA CYS A 32 -0.71 -2.51 6.96
C CYS A 32 -1.46 -1.24 6.59
N SER A 33 -2.61 -1.37 5.94
CA SER A 33 -3.39 -0.22 5.50
C SER A 33 -4.88 -0.42 5.70
N ILE A 34 -5.54 0.66 6.12
CA ILE A 34 -7.01 0.79 6.16
C ILE A 34 -7.57 1.39 4.86
N ARG A 35 -6.71 1.64 3.87
CA ARG A 35 -7.08 2.28 2.61
C ARG A 35 -6.38 1.60 1.45
N LYS A 36 -7.10 1.46 0.35
CA LYS A 36 -6.60 0.84 -0.88
C LYS A 36 -7.13 1.59 -2.08
N GLN A 37 -6.31 1.74 -3.11
CA GLN A 37 -6.80 2.26 -4.38
C GLN A 37 -7.77 1.27 -5.04
N GLU A 38 -8.88 1.77 -5.60
CA GLU A 38 -9.94 0.91 -6.17
C GLU A 38 -9.45 0.13 -7.40
N CYS A 39 -8.66 0.78 -8.25
CA CYS A 39 -7.94 0.13 -9.35
C CYS A 39 -6.80 -0.79 -8.87
N GLY A 40 -6.55 -0.81 -7.57
CA GLY A 40 -5.53 -1.59 -6.92
C GLY A 40 -6.07 -2.90 -6.35
N PRO A 41 -5.17 -3.77 -5.88
CA PRO A 41 -3.80 -3.45 -5.63
C PRO A 41 -2.93 -3.66 -6.87
N PHE A 42 -1.78 -3.00 -6.90
CA PHE A 42 -0.94 -3.07 -8.08
C PHE A 42 -0.23 -4.41 -8.16
N THR A 43 -0.50 -5.12 -9.25
CA THR A 43 0.33 -6.21 -9.74
C THR A 43 1.29 -5.66 -10.80
N CYS A 44 2.21 -6.49 -11.28
CA CYS A 44 3.06 -6.14 -12.42
C CYS A 44 2.25 -5.71 -13.65
N ASP A 45 1.05 -6.25 -13.84
CA ASP A 45 0.17 -5.92 -14.97
C ASP A 45 -0.54 -4.58 -14.78
N THR A 46 -0.92 -4.24 -13.54
CA THR A 46 -1.76 -3.07 -13.25
C THR A 46 -1.00 -1.86 -12.72
N TYR A 47 0.26 -2.03 -12.30
CA TYR A 47 1.10 -0.93 -11.79
C TYR A 47 1.36 0.17 -12.83
N GLN A 48 1.27 -0.15 -14.12
CA GLN A 48 1.42 0.84 -15.21
C GLN A 48 0.23 1.80 -15.32
N VAL A 49 -0.89 1.52 -14.63
CA VAL A 49 -2.07 2.40 -14.63
C VAL A 49 -1.80 3.64 -13.78
N LYS A 50 -1.44 4.74 -14.45
CA LYS A 50 -0.96 5.99 -13.81
C LYS A 50 -2.03 6.80 -13.07
N THR A 51 -3.32 6.50 -13.23
CA THR A 51 -4.40 7.33 -12.66
C THR A 51 -5.47 6.48 -12.01
N CYS A 52 -5.57 6.61 -10.68
CA CYS A 52 -6.56 5.95 -9.86
C CYS A 52 -7.20 6.97 -8.92
N PRO A 53 -8.38 7.51 -9.27
CA PRO A 53 -8.98 8.62 -8.52
C PRO A 53 -9.60 8.16 -7.20
N CYS A 54 -9.95 6.88 -7.09
CA CYS A 54 -10.74 6.36 -5.99
C CYS A 54 -9.91 5.56 -5.00
N THR A 55 -10.15 5.80 -3.71
CA THR A 55 -9.60 5.02 -2.60
C THR A 55 -10.76 4.44 -1.81
N VAL A 56 -10.74 3.13 -1.56
CA VAL A 56 -11.70 2.43 -0.71
C VAL A 56 -11.14 2.30 0.71
N VAL A 57 -12.03 2.35 1.70
CA VAL A 57 -11.71 2.04 3.11
C VAL A 57 -11.75 0.53 3.29
N LEU A 58 -10.75 -0.01 3.97
CA LEU A 58 -10.62 -1.41 4.32
C LEU A 58 -10.95 -1.57 5.81
N ASP A 59 -11.93 -2.41 6.10
CA ASP A 59 -12.26 -2.87 7.45
C ASP A 59 -12.56 -4.37 7.38
N PRO A 60 -11.67 -5.25 7.90
CA PRO A 60 -10.46 -4.95 8.65
C PRO A 60 -9.30 -4.39 7.78
N PRO A 61 -8.25 -3.80 8.40
CA PRO A 61 -7.02 -3.43 7.71
C PRO A 61 -6.40 -4.61 6.95
N GLN A 62 -5.74 -4.33 5.82
CA GLN A 62 -5.08 -5.37 5.01
C GLN A 62 -3.63 -5.00 4.72
N CYS A 63 -2.80 -6.03 4.55
CA CYS A 63 -1.43 -5.88 4.08
C CYS A 63 -1.41 -5.61 2.58
N LEU A 64 -0.82 -4.48 2.19
CA LEU A 64 -0.66 -4.04 0.81
C LEU A 64 0.82 -3.86 0.50
N CYS A 65 1.25 -4.03 -0.74
CA CYS A 65 2.63 -3.74 -1.09
C CYS A 65 3.00 -2.28 -0.79
N ALA A 66 4.17 -2.09 -0.19
CA ALA A 66 4.73 -0.77 0.09
C ALA A 66 4.95 0.02 -1.22
N PRO A 67 5.02 1.35 -1.17
CA PRO A 67 5.35 2.16 -2.35
C PRO A 67 6.62 1.67 -3.06
N GLY A 68 6.53 1.44 -4.37
CA GLY A 68 7.63 0.89 -5.18
C GLY A 68 7.66 -0.64 -5.27
N PHE A 69 6.79 -1.33 -4.53
CA PHE A 69 6.60 -2.77 -4.58
C PHE A 69 5.22 -3.13 -5.10
N VAL A 70 5.13 -4.31 -5.74
CA VAL A 70 3.92 -4.83 -6.37
C VAL A 70 3.86 -6.34 -6.22
N TRP A 71 2.68 -6.91 -6.35
CA TRP A 71 2.54 -8.36 -6.48
C TRP A 71 2.86 -8.81 -7.90
N LEU A 72 3.40 -10.02 -8.05
CA LEU A 72 3.64 -10.56 -9.39
C LEU A 72 2.33 -10.71 -10.16
N SER A 73 1.31 -11.29 -9.52
CA SER A 73 -0.05 -11.45 -10.02
C SER A 73 -1.04 -11.56 -8.85
N GLU A 74 -2.34 -11.47 -9.11
CA GLU A 74 -3.39 -11.62 -8.08
C GLU A 74 -3.33 -13.01 -7.40
N ASN A 75 -2.91 -14.04 -8.13
CA ASN A 75 -2.83 -15.42 -7.66
C ASN A 75 -1.55 -15.70 -6.85
N GLU A 76 -0.58 -14.78 -6.89
CA GLU A 76 0.74 -14.97 -6.30
C GLU A 76 0.99 -14.04 -5.10
N LYS A 77 -0.06 -13.42 -4.55
CA LYS A 77 0.05 -12.57 -3.35
C LYS A 77 0.71 -13.26 -2.16
N SER A 78 0.53 -14.58 -2.04
CA SER A 78 1.15 -15.38 -0.98
C SER A 78 2.68 -15.39 -1.05
N LYS A 79 3.28 -15.14 -2.23
CA LYS A 79 4.73 -15.04 -2.44
C LYS A 79 5.32 -13.72 -1.96
N GLY A 80 4.48 -12.74 -1.62
CA GLY A 80 4.90 -11.42 -1.17
C GLY A 80 5.14 -10.43 -2.33
N CYS A 81 5.58 -9.24 -1.96
CA CYS A 81 5.78 -8.14 -2.90
C CYS A 81 7.21 -8.09 -3.45
N ILE A 82 7.33 -7.77 -4.74
CA ILE A 82 8.59 -7.56 -5.45
C ILE A 82 8.74 -6.10 -5.86
N LEU A 83 9.96 -5.64 -6.14
CA LEU A 83 10.17 -4.32 -6.71
C LEU A 83 9.44 -4.20 -8.06
N ALA A 84 8.74 -3.08 -8.29
CA ALA A 84 8.04 -2.84 -9.54
C ALA A 84 8.96 -2.90 -10.78
N THR A 85 10.24 -2.53 -10.62
CA THR A 85 11.26 -2.63 -11.67
C THR A 85 11.70 -4.06 -11.97
N SER A 86 11.41 -5.00 -11.09
CA SER A 86 11.71 -6.44 -11.24
C SER A 86 10.54 -7.22 -11.81
N CYS A 87 9.44 -6.55 -12.16
CA CYS A 87 8.36 -7.18 -12.89
C CYS A 87 8.91 -7.81 -14.17
N PRO A 88 8.52 -9.05 -14.49
CA PRO A 88 8.86 -9.62 -15.77
C PRO A 88 8.26 -8.68 -16.82
N MET A 89 9.12 -8.03 -17.61
CA MET A 89 8.64 -7.41 -18.83
C MET A 89 7.98 -8.54 -19.59
N ASN A 90 6.69 -8.39 -19.87
CA ASN A 90 5.98 -9.30 -20.74
C ASN A 90 6.72 -9.25 -22.08
N ILE A 91 7.68 -10.16 -22.29
CA ILE A 91 8.23 -10.44 -23.62
C ILE A 91 7.10 -11.14 -24.35
N THR A 92 6.10 -10.36 -24.73
CA THR A 92 5.29 -10.63 -25.92
C THR A 92 6.15 -10.25 -27.12
N ASP A 93 7.29 -10.92 -27.24
CA ASP A 93 8.15 -10.96 -28.40
C ASP A 93 8.73 -12.38 -28.54
N SER A 94 7.93 -13.37 -28.22
CA SER A 94 8.06 -14.70 -28.80
C SER A 94 6.76 -14.94 -29.55
N ASN A 95 6.90 -15.23 -30.84
CA ASN A 95 5.88 -15.53 -31.85
C ASN A 95 5.02 -14.37 -32.40
N VAL A 96 5.67 -13.37 -33.00
CA VAL A 96 5.37 -13.01 -34.41
C VAL A 96 6.36 -13.77 -35.30
N ALA A 97 6.10 -15.07 -35.47
CA ALA A 97 6.44 -15.74 -36.72
C ALA A 97 5.20 -15.56 -37.61
N LEU A 98 5.19 -14.48 -38.38
CA LEU A 98 4.39 -14.45 -39.60
C LEU A 98 5.28 -15.03 -40.71
N ASP A 99 4.69 -15.99 -41.40
CA ASP A 99 5.13 -16.60 -42.66
C ASP A 99 5.82 -15.63 -43.63
#